data_AF-A0A2X1P7Q8-F1
#
_entry.id   AF-A0A2X1P7Q8-F1
#
_cell.length_a   1.000
_cell.length_b   1.000
_cell.length_c   1.000
_cell.angle_alpha   90.00
_cell.angle_beta   90.00
_cell.angle_gamma   90.00
#
_symmetry.space_group_name_H-M   'P 1'
#
loop_
_entity.id
_entity.type
_entity.pdbx_description
1 polymer ?
#
loop_
_entity_poly.entity_id
_entity_poly.type
_entity_poly.pdbx_seq_one_letter_code
_entity_poly.pdbx_strand_id
1 'polypeptide(L)' 'MGYGEGYSVIPSSTKRKNLESNLKAQNLQLDAEDKKAIAALDCNDRLVSPEGLAPEWD' A
#
# COMPACT_ATOMS: atom_id res chain seq x y z
N MET A 1 6.76 -19.73 0.02
CA MET A 1 5.46 -19.04 -0.04
C MET A 1 5.73 -17.54 -0.08
N GLY A 2 5.49 -16.90 -1.23
CA GLY A 2 5.79 -15.49 -1.41
C GLY A 2 4.70 -14.63 -0.79
N TYR A 3 4.89 -14.26 0.48
CA TYR A 3 4.02 -13.30 1.15
C TYR A 3 4.31 -11.91 0.55
N GLY A 4 3.36 -11.36 -0.22
CA GLY A 4 3.04 -9.95 0.00
C GLY A 4 2.64 -9.83 1.46
N GLU A 5 2.96 -8.71 2.12
CA GLU A 5 3.05 -8.55 3.58
C GLU A 5 1.77 -8.85 4.40
N GLY A 6 0.79 -9.55 3.84
CA GLY A 6 -0.47 -9.98 4.48
C GLY A 6 -1.54 -8.91 4.40
N TYR A 7 -1.26 -7.78 3.74
CA TYR A 7 -2.18 -6.66 3.63
C TYR A 7 -3.14 -6.81 2.45
N SER A 8 -4.44 -6.58 2.72
CA SER A 8 -5.44 -6.35 1.68
C SER A 8 -5.45 -4.87 1.30
N VAL A 9 -4.94 -4.55 0.11
CA VAL A 9 -4.90 -3.18 -0.40
C VAL A 9 -6.19 -2.82 -1.17
N ILE A 10 -6.68 -1.60 -0.99
CA ILE A 10 -7.87 -1.08 -1.70
C ILE A 10 -7.42 0.09 -2.58
N PRO A 11 -7.11 -0.14 -3.85
CA PRO A 11 -6.63 0.91 -4.73
C PRO A 11 -7.80 1.81 -5.19
N SER A 12 -7.69 3.11 -4.95
CA SER A 12 -8.71 4.10 -5.34
C SER A 12 -8.36 4.77 -6.67
N SER A 13 -9.33 4.85 -7.59
CA SER A 13 -9.23 5.65 -8.81
C SER A 13 -10.59 5.92 -9.41
N THR A 14 -10.80 7.12 -9.95
CA THR A 14 -11.97 7.48 -10.76
C THR A 14 -11.74 7.29 -12.27
N LYS A 15 -10.49 7.09 -12.70
CA LYS A 15 -10.10 6.93 -14.10
C LYS A 15 -10.11 5.46 -14.51
N ARG A 16 -10.79 5.13 -15.62
CA ARG A 16 -10.92 3.75 -16.16
C ARG A 16 -9.57 3.08 -16.40
N LYS A 17 -8.65 3.75 -17.09
CA LYS A 17 -7.29 3.24 -17.36
C LYS A 17 -6.53 2.85 -16.09
N ASN A 18 -6.67 3.65 -15.03
CA ASN A 18 -6.02 3.38 -13.75
C ASN A 18 -6.69 2.21 -13.01
N LEU A 19 -8.01 2.08 -13.06
CA LEU A 19 -8.72 0.91 -12.52
C LEU A 19 -8.24 -0.39 -13.17
N GLU A 20 -8.10 -0.39 -14.50
CA GLU A 20 -7.56 -1.53 -15.25
C GLU A 20 -6.11 -1.83 -14.86
N SER A 21 -5.27 -0.82 -14.67
CA SER A 21 -3.89 -0.99 -14.22
C SER A 21 -3.81 -1.53 -12.79
N ASN A 22 -4.64 -1.00 -11.89
CA ASN A 22 -4.71 -1.43 -10.49
C ASN A 22 -5.16 -2.90 -10.40
N LEU A 23 -6.13 -3.31 -11.23
CA LEU A 23 -6.55 -4.72 -11.34
C LEU A 23 -5.41 -5.62 -11.79
N LYS A 24 -4.62 -5.17 -12.78
CA LYS A 24 -3.46 -5.93 -13.31
C LYS A 24 -2.29 -6.03 -12.32
N ALA A 25 -2.18 -5.12 -11.36
CA ALA A 25 -1.12 -5.12 -10.36
C ALA A 25 -1.08 -6.41 -9.51
N GLN A 26 -2.20 -7.16 -9.44
CA GLN A 26 -2.24 -8.48 -8.80
C GLN A 26 -1.28 -9.50 -9.40
N ASN A 27 -0.89 -9.32 -10.67
CA ASN A 27 0.06 -10.19 -11.36
C ASN A 27 1.52 -9.70 -11.25
N LEU A 28 1.75 -8.53 -10.65
CA LEU A 28 3.09 -7.99 -10.46
C LEU A 28 3.76 -8.71 -9.28
N GLN A 29 4.94 -9.26 -9.51
CA GLN A 29 5.78 -9.84 -8.47
C GLN A 29 7.02 -9.00 -8.33
N LEU A 30 7.23 -8.47 -7.12
CA LEU A 30 8.47 -7.79 -6.74
C LEU A 30 9.45 -8.83 -6.21
N ASP A 31 10.71 -8.70 -6.60
CA ASP A 31 11.78 -9.50 -6.04
C ASP A 31 12.16 -9.01 -4.62
N ALA A 32 13.14 -9.70 -4.01
CA ALA A 32 13.54 -9.41 -2.65
C ALA A 32 14.24 -8.05 -2.49
N GLU A 33 14.97 -7.60 -3.52
CA GLU A 33 15.67 -6.31 -3.50
C GLU A 33 14.68 -5.16 -3.64
N ASP A 34 13.71 -5.27 -4.56
CA ASP A 34 12.62 -4.30 -4.72
C ASP A 34 11.83 -4.13 -3.41
N LYS A 35 11.44 -5.24 -2.77
CA LYS A 35 10.73 -5.19 -1.48
C LYS A 35 11.54 -4.54 -0.39
N LYS A 36 12.85 -4.80 -0.34
CA LYS A 36 13.76 -4.19 0.64
C LYS A 36 13.91 -2.69 0.41
N ALA A 37 14.00 -2.27 -0.85
CA ALA A 37 14.06 -0.86 -1.21
C ALA A 37 12.78 -0.11 -0.81
N ILE A 38 11.60 -0.73 -1.02
CA ILE A 38 10.31 -0.15 -0.60
C ILE A 38 10.21 -0.06 0.93
N ALA A 39 10.58 -1.11 1.66
CA ALA A 39 10.55 -1.10 3.13
C ALA A 39 11.46 -0.03 3.74
N ALA A 40 12.57 0.32 3.07
CA ALA A 40 13.46 1.40 3.52
C ALA A 40 12.86 2.81 3.34
N LEU A 41 11.76 2.96 2.61
CA LEU A 41 11.04 4.22 2.44
C LEU A 41 10.01 4.49 3.54
N ASP A 42 9.73 3.52 4.42
CA ASP A 42 8.82 3.72 5.55
C ASP A 42 9.36 4.82 6.49
N CYS A 43 8.58 5.89 6.64
CA CYS A 43 8.91 7.03 7.49
C CYS A 43 7.88 7.24 8.61
N ASN A 44 7.03 6.24 8.87
CA ASN A 44 5.96 6.29 9.87
C ASN A 44 4.97 7.46 9.68
N ASP A 45 4.85 7.96 8.43
CA ASP A 45 3.96 9.07 8.10
C ASP A 45 2.49 8.65 8.12
N ARG A 46 1.65 9.50 8.70
CA ARG A 46 0.21 9.27 8.81
C ARG A 46 -0.55 10.41 8.16
N LEU A 47 -1.11 10.13 6.99
CA LEU A 47 -1.88 11.11 6.22
C LEU A 47 -3.27 11.42 6.80
N VAL A 48 -3.82 10.54 7.65
CA VAL A 48 -5.19 10.66 8.18
C VAL A 48 -5.20 10.45 9.70
N SER A 49 -5.36 11.56 10.42
CA SER A 49 -5.54 11.62 11.88
C SER A 49 -6.70 12.57 12.22
N PRO A 50 -7.96 12.12 12.08
CA PRO A 50 -9.11 12.99 12.35
C PRO A 50 -9.22 13.32 13.85
N GLU A 51 -9.27 14.60 14.19
CA GLU A 51 -9.48 15.07 15.57
C GLU A 51 -10.80 14.54 16.14
N GLY A 52 -10.77 13.99 17.36
CA GLY A 52 -11.94 13.44 18.04
C GLY A 52 -12.40 12.05 17.59
N LEU A 53 -11.78 11.46 16.55
CA LEU A 53 -12.03 10.10 16.08
C LEU A 53 -10.78 9.22 16.09
N ALA A 54 -9.60 9.82 15.96
CA ALA A 54 -8.33 9.11 16.06
C ALA A 54 -8.05 8.74 17.54
N PRO A 55 -7.70 7.47 17.84
CA PRO A 55 -7.20 7.09 19.16
C PRO A 55 -5.85 7.77 19.45
N GLU A 56 -5.43 7.75 20.71
CA GLU A 56 -4.03 8.01 21.06
C GLU A 56 -3.19 6.91 20.42
N TRP A 57 -2.39 7.33 19.43
CA TRP A 57 -1.37 6.49 18.83
C TRP A 57 -0.09 6.63 19.68
N ASP A 58 0.63 5.53 19.92
CA ASP A 58 1.96 5.54 20.59
C ASP A 58 2.96 6.52 19.93
#